data_AF-A0A8T3SDW3-F1
#
_entry.id   AF-A0A8T3SDW3-F1
#
_cell.length_a   1.000
_cell.length_b   1.000
_cell.length_c   1.000
_cell.angle_alpha   90.00
_cell.angle_beta   90.00
_cell.angle_gamma   90.00
#
_symmetry.space_group_name_H-M   'P 1'
#
loop_
_entity.id
_entity.type
_entity.pdbx_description
1 polymer ?
#
loop_
_entity_poly.entity_id
_entity_poly.type
_entity_poly.pdbx_seq_one_letter_code
_entity_poly.pdbx_strand_id
1 'polypeptide(L)'
;MNDYDQILTETVEKFSANAGMIHKIDPSDNCLHIVAYTKGLPQSLIEATSIIPIGKGISGTTALTKKPIAIKNLSAETPGFVRPAAKTLGLGGMLSAPIFKGDEVIGTIGIATVNEREFTEEEIKDLVKIANDLANKL
;
A
#
# COMPACT_ATOMS: atom_id res chain seq x y z
N MET A 1 17.25 6.46 9.12
CA MET A 1 16.09 5.75 8.56
C MET A 1 14.95 6.02 9.52
N ASN A 2 13.82 6.54 9.06
CA ASN A 2 12.70 6.79 9.98
C ASN A 2 12.03 5.45 10.35
N ASP A 3 11.22 5.42 11.41
CA ASP A 3 10.58 4.19 11.89
C ASP A 3 9.71 3.51 10.80
N TYR A 4 9.11 4.29 9.90
CA TYR A 4 8.24 3.78 8.84
C TYR A 4 9.03 3.03 7.76
N ASP A 5 10.19 3.55 7.36
CA ASP A 5 11.07 2.92 6.39
C ASP A 5 11.52 1.54 6.88
N GLN A 6 11.83 1.42 8.17
CA GLN A 6 12.23 0.16 8.77
C GLN A 6 11.08 -0.86 8.76
N ILE A 7 9.92 -0.48 9.29
CA ILE A 7 8.74 -1.37 9.32
C ILE A 7 8.35 -1.80 7.92
N LEU A 8 8.38 -0.87 6.96
CA LEU A 8 8.06 -1.17 5.58
C LEU A 8 9.07 -2.15 4.96
N THR A 9 10.37 -1.98 5.24
CA THR A 9 11.42 -2.90 4.77
C THR A 9 11.20 -4.30 5.33
N GLU A 10 11.00 -4.43 6.64
CA GLU A 10 10.73 -5.71 7.30
C GLU A 10 9.44 -6.35 6.79
N THR A 11 8.41 -5.55 6.49
CA THR A 11 7.15 -6.02 5.91
C THR A 11 7.37 -6.55 4.49
N VAL A 12 8.07 -5.82 3.64
CA VAL A 12 8.36 -6.26 2.27
C VAL A 12 9.15 -7.56 2.29
N GLU A 13 10.15 -7.69 3.17
CA GLU A 13 10.94 -8.91 3.36
C GLU A 13 10.10 -10.08 3.88
N LYS A 14 9.32 -9.88 4.96
CA LYS A 14 8.45 -10.91 5.55
C LYS A 14 7.50 -11.51 4.52
N PHE A 15 6.97 -10.67 3.64
CA PHE A 15 6.04 -11.11 2.61
C PHE A 15 6.75 -11.59 1.34
N SER A 16 8.08 -11.55 1.24
CA SER A 16 8.80 -11.79 -0.02
C SER A 16 8.23 -10.95 -1.17
N ALA A 17 7.87 -9.70 -0.86
CA ALA A 17 7.38 -8.72 -1.82
C ALA A 17 8.56 -7.97 -2.47
N ASN A 18 8.29 -7.24 -3.55
CA ASN A 18 9.31 -6.48 -4.28
C ASN A 18 9.29 -4.99 -3.94
N ALA A 19 8.14 -4.49 -3.51
CA ALA A 19 7.93 -3.08 -3.22
C ALA A 19 6.85 -2.92 -2.15
N GLY A 20 6.89 -1.79 -1.46
CA GLY A 20 5.80 -1.35 -0.59
C GLY A 20 5.80 0.16 -0.42
N MET A 21 4.68 0.67 0.10
CA MET A 21 4.47 2.07 0.45
C MET A 21 3.59 2.16 1.70
N ILE A 22 3.82 3.20 2.49
CA ILE A 22 2.93 3.63 3.58
C ILE A 22 2.44 5.03 3.24
N HIS A 23 1.13 5.21 3.35
CA HIS A 23 0.47 6.49 3.19
C HIS A 23 -0.25 6.87 4.49
N LYS A 24 -0.23 8.16 4.82
CA LYS A 24 -0.98 8.76 5.92
C LYS A 24 -2.07 9.66 5.35
N ILE A 25 -3.26 9.65 5.93
CA ILE A 25 -4.31 10.61 5.57
C ILE A 25 -3.94 11.99 6.12
N ASP A 26 -3.95 13.01 5.27
CA ASP A 26 -3.93 14.40 5.69
C ASP A 26 -5.39 14.91 5.80
N PRO A 27 -5.86 15.27 7.01
CA PRO A 27 -7.22 15.76 7.22
C PRO A 27 -7.52 17.08 6.50
N SER A 28 -6.50 17.86 6.11
CA SER A 28 -6.69 19.17 5.49
C SER A 28 -7.14 19.10 4.03
N ASP A 29 -6.76 18.04 3.30
CA ASP A 29 -7.11 17.82 1.90
C ASP A 29 -7.81 16.49 1.63
N ASN A 30 -8.03 15.68 2.68
CA ASN A 30 -8.66 14.36 2.62
C ASN A 30 -7.99 13.45 1.57
N CYS A 31 -6.66 13.48 1.52
CA CYS A 31 -5.84 12.64 0.65
C CYS A 31 -4.85 11.79 1.47
N LEU A 32 -4.42 10.68 0.86
CA LEU A 32 -3.34 9.84 1.34
C LEU A 32 -2.00 10.39 0.84
N HIS A 33 -1.14 10.82 1.75
CA HIS A 33 0.21 11.32 1.52
C HIS A 33 1.25 10.25 1.82
N ILE A 34 2.19 10.05 0.91
CA ILE A 34 3.24 9.05 1.10
C ILE A 34 4.18 9.45 2.25
N VAL A 35 4.45 8.52 3.18
CA VAL A 35 5.36 8.73 4.32
C VAL A 35 6.54 7.77 4.34
N ALA A 36 6.43 6.63 3.63
CA ALA A 36 7.53 5.71 3.39
C ALA A 36 7.30 4.92 2.09
N TYR A 37 8.40 4.50 1.46
CA TYR A 37 8.39 3.65 0.27
C TYR A 37 9.69 2.85 0.15
N THR A 38 9.64 1.70 -0.52
CA THR A 38 10.84 0.89 -0.77
C THR A 38 11.88 1.64 -1.60
N LYS A 39 13.16 1.55 -1.22
CA LYS A 39 14.25 2.19 -1.97
C LYS A 39 14.38 1.61 -3.37
N GLY A 40 14.75 2.46 -4.33
CA GLY A 40 14.96 2.06 -5.72
C GLY A 40 13.69 2.06 -6.58
N LEU A 41 12.54 2.49 -6.04
CA LEU A 41 11.36 2.71 -6.85
C LEU A 41 11.57 3.86 -7.86
N PRO A 42 10.99 3.78 -9.08
CA PRO A 42 11.09 4.83 -10.06
C PRO A 42 10.48 6.12 -9.53
N GLN A 43 11.17 7.24 -9.75
CA GLN A 43 10.71 8.56 -9.31
C GLN A 43 9.29 8.89 -9.81
N SER A 44 8.99 8.52 -11.06
CA SER A 44 7.65 8.72 -11.65
C SER A 44 6.55 7.92 -10.94
N LEU A 45 6.88 6.76 -10.34
CA LEU A 45 5.92 6.02 -9.53
C LEU A 45 5.68 6.74 -8.21
N ILE A 46 6.75 7.13 -7.52
CA ILE A 46 6.69 7.85 -6.24
C ILE A 46 5.87 9.13 -6.39
N GLU A 47 6.12 9.92 -7.44
CA GLU A 47 5.37 11.14 -7.72
C GLU A 47 3.89 10.87 -7.97
N ALA A 48 3.59 9.84 -8.77
CA ALA A 48 2.22 9.50 -9.10
C ALA A 48 1.43 8.86 -7.95
N THR A 49 2.11 8.34 -6.93
CA THR A 49 1.51 7.81 -5.69
C THR A 49 1.76 8.69 -4.48
N SER A 50 2.32 9.90 -4.66
CA SER A 50 2.67 10.80 -3.57
C SER A 50 1.44 11.31 -2.83
N ILE A 51 0.38 11.65 -3.57
CA ILE A 51 -0.92 12.10 -3.08
C ILE A 51 -2.01 11.30 -3.79
N ILE A 52 -2.85 10.60 -3.01
CA ILE A 52 -3.93 9.75 -3.53
C ILE A 52 -5.25 10.15 -2.87
N PRO A 53 -6.24 10.66 -3.62
CA PRO A 53 -7.56 10.93 -3.05
C PRO A 53 -8.23 9.67 -2.52
N ILE A 54 -8.99 9.79 -1.43
CA ILE A 54 -9.78 8.69 -0.89
C ILE A 54 -10.73 8.15 -1.96
N GLY A 55 -10.83 6.82 -2.07
CA GLY A 55 -11.59 6.12 -3.10
C GLY A 55 -10.92 6.03 -4.48
N LYS A 56 -9.66 6.50 -4.64
CA LYS A 56 -8.92 6.39 -5.91
C LYS A 56 -7.75 5.41 -5.81
N GLY A 57 -7.63 4.56 -6.83
CA GLY A 57 -6.62 3.50 -6.85
C GLY A 57 -6.83 2.49 -5.72
N ILE A 58 -5.86 1.59 -5.53
CA ILE A 58 -5.97 0.58 -4.48
C ILE A 58 -5.90 1.20 -3.09
N SER A 59 -4.87 2.00 -2.78
CA SER A 59 -4.74 2.61 -1.44
C SER A 59 -5.94 3.49 -1.06
N GLY A 60 -6.43 4.34 -1.97
CA GLY A 60 -7.61 5.16 -1.71
C GLY A 60 -8.87 4.31 -1.51
N THR A 61 -9.02 3.21 -2.26
CA THR A 61 -10.14 2.27 -2.07
C THR A 61 -10.03 1.53 -0.75
N THR A 62 -8.84 1.06 -0.36
CA THR A 62 -8.58 0.44 0.94
C THR A 62 -9.00 1.37 2.08
N ALA A 63 -8.63 2.65 1.99
CA ALA A 63 -9.01 3.64 3.00
C ALA A 63 -10.54 3.89 3.02
N LEU A 64 -11.17 3.99 1.85
CA LEU A 64 -12.62 4.21 1.72
C LEU A 64 -13.44 3.02 2.25
N THR A 65 -13.07 1.79 1.89
CA THR A 65 -13.83 0.58 2.25
C THR A 65 -13.55 0.12 3.67
N LYS A 66 -12.49 0.65 4.31
CA LYS A 66 -11.99 0.21 5.62
C LYS A 66 -11.69 -1.29 5.66
N LYS A 67 -11.31 -1.88 4.53
CA LYS A 67 -11.05 -3.32 4.38
C LYS A 67 -9.74 -3.56 3.63
N PRO A 68 -8.99 -4.63 3.97
CA PRO A 68 -7.86 -5.02 3.16
C PRO A 68 -8.32 -5.42 1.75
N ILE A 69 -7.47 -5.13 0.76
CA ILE A 69 -7.68 -5.45 -0.64
C ILE A 69 -6.48 -6.25 -1.13
N ALA A 70 -6.73 -7.46 -1.63
CA ALA A 70 -5.76 -8.31 -2.30
C ALA A 70 -6.11 -8.37 -3.79
N ILE A 71 -5.13 -8.13 -4.65
CA ILE A 71 -5.24 -8.20 -6.11
C ILE A 71 -4.21 -9.21 -6.58
N LYS A 72 -4.65 -10.23 -7.33
CA LYS A 72 -3.78 -11.29 -7.84
C LYS A 72 -3.03 -10.83 -9.08
N ASN A 73 -3.74 -10.18 -10.00
CA ASN A 73 -3.20 -9.59 -11.21
C ASN A 73 -3.72 -8.16 -11.38
N LEU A 74 -2.85 -7.20 -11.10
CA LEU A 74 -3.11 -5.77 -11.18
C LEU A 74 -3.58 -5.33 -12.57
N SER A 75 -2.95 -5.86 -13.63
CA SER A 75 -3.29 -5.49 -15.01
C SER A 75 -4.64 -6.03 -15.45
N ALA A 76 -5.00 -7.24 -15.02
CA ALA A 76 -6.26 -7.88 -15.38
C ALA A 76 -7.45 -7.39 -14.54
N GLU A 77 -7.24 -7.18 -13.24
CA GLU A 77 -8.31 -6.86 -12.28
C GLU A 77 -8.55 -5.36 -12.13
N THR A 78 -7.58 -4.52 -12.52
CA THR A 78 -7.70 -3.05 -12.41
C THR A 78 -7.45 -2.32 -13.73
N PRO A 79 -8.15 -2.70 -14.83
CA PRO A 79 -7.97 -2.05 -16.12
C PRO A 79 -8.29 -0.55 -16.01
N GLY A 80 -7.31 0.29 -16.34
CA GLY A 80 -7.42 1.76 -16.24
C GLY A 80 -6.89 2.39 -14.95
N PHE A 81 -6.63 1.61 -13.90
CA PHE A 81 -5.99 2.10 -12.66
C PHE A 81 -4.46 1.92 -12.67
N VAL A 82 -3.95 1.05 -13.54
CA VAL A 82 -2.50 0.77 -13.62
C VAL A 82 -1.77 1.93 -14.26
N ARG A 83 -1.04 2.68 -13.42
CA ARG A 83 -0.18 3.78 -13.87
C ARG A 83 0.95 3.23 -14.77
N PRO A 84 1.38 3.96 -15.81
CA PRO A 84 2.47 3.51 -16.69
C PRO A 84 3.74 3.09 -15.92
N ALA A 85 4.11 3.81 -14.87
CA ALA A 85 5.28 3.49 -14.04
C ALA A 85 5.15 2.15 -13.30
N ALA A 86 3.94 1.77 -12.86
CA ALA A 86 3.68 0.46 -12.24
C ALA A 86 3.78 -0.68 -13.27
N LYS A 87 3.39 -0.42 -14.54
CA LYS A 87 3.59 -1.37 -15.63
C LYS A 87 5.07 -1.59 -15.94
N THR A 88 5.89 -0.54 -15.89
CA THR A 88 7.34 -0.64 -16.14
C THR A 88 8.06 -1.49 -15.09
N LEU A 89 7.61 -1.46 -13.84
CA LEU A 89 8.11 -2.36 -12.79
C LEU A 89 7.62 -3.79 -12.91
N GLY A 90 6.69 -4.05 -13.84
CA GLY A 90 6.06 -5.35 -14.01
C GLY A 90 5.30 -5.79 -12.77
N LEU A 91 4.66 -4.89 -12.02
CA LEU A 91 3.92 -5.29 -10.82
C LEU A 91 2.69 -6.14 -11.20
N GLY A 92 2.62 -7.35 -10.64
CA GLY A 92 1.58 -8.34 -10.84
C GLY A 92 0.60 -8.39 -9.67
N GLY A 93 1.02 -8.90 -8.52
CA GLY A 93 0.18 -8.99 -7.31
C GLY A 93 0.32 -7.77 -6.39
N MET A 94 -0.75 -7.46 -5.65
CA MET A 94 -0.74 -6.35 -4.69
C MET A 94 -1.63 -6.67 -3.48
N LEU A 95 -1.18 -6.31 -2.28
CA LEU A 95 -1.95 -6.40 -1.05
C LEU A 95 -1.88 -5.05 -0.32
N SER A 96 -3.03 -4.54 0.10
CA SER A 96 -3.14 -3.28 0.83
C SER A 96 -4.05 -3.43 2.03
N ALA A 97 -3.67 -2.82 3.16
CA ALA A 97 -4.45 -2.83 4.39
C ALA A 97 -4.62 -1.41 4.95
N PRO A 98 -5.79 -1.09 5.51
CA PRO A 98 -6.02 0.18 6.21
C PRO A 98 -5.30 0.19 7.56
N ILE A 99 -4.83 1.36 7.97
CA ILE A 99 -4.23 1.60 9.28
C ILE A 99 -5.26 2.33 10.14
N PHE A 100 -5.61 1.76 11.29
CA PHE A 100 -6.67 2.25 12.16
C PHE A 100 -6.16 2.92 13.44
N LYS A 101 -6.77 4.04 13.82
CA LYS A 101 -6.67 4.61 15.17
C LYS A 101 -8.08 4.68 15.76
N GLY A 102 -8.40 3.71 16.62
CA GLY A 102 -9.79 3.45 16.99
C GLY A 102 -10.58 2.98 15.77
N ASP A 103 -11.73 3.62 15.49
CA ASP A 103 -12.60 3.28 14.36
C ASP A 103 -12.30 4.10 13.07
N GLU A 104 -11.32 5.00 13.15
CA GLU A 104 -10.91 5.87 12.06
C GLU A 104 -9.72 5.27 11.30
N VAL A 105 -9.80 5.28 9.97
CA VAL A 105 -8.64 4.98 9.14
C VAL A 105 -7.78 6.24 9.09
N ILE A 106 -6.51 6.11 9.42
CA ILE A 106 -5.53 7.21 9.40
C ILE A 106 -4.46 7.05 8.31
N GLY A 107 -4.50 5.96 7.56
CA GLY A 107 -3.53 5.67 6.53
C GLY A 107 -3.72 4.29 5.91
N THR A 108 -2.78 3.90 5.06
CA THR A 108 -2.73 2.57 4.44
C THR A 108 -1.31 2.09 4.32
N ILE A 109 -1.10 0.79 4.46
CA ILE A 109 0.13 0.11 4.03
C ILE A 109 -0.19 -0.75 2.80
N GLY A 110 0.71 -0.78 1.83
CA GLY A 110 0.60 -1.63 0.65
C GLY A 110 1.92 -2.27 0.28
N ILE A 111 1.86 -3.50 -0.20
CA ILE A 111 2.98 -4.26 -0.77
C ILE A 111 2.61 -4.77 -2.16
N ALA A 112 3.61 -4.94 -3.02
CA ALA A 112 3.44 -5.41 -4.38
C ALA A 112 4.52 -6.43 -4.77
N THR A 113 4.14 -7.39 -5.61
CA THR A 113 5.00 -8.39 -6.23
C THR A 113 5.11 -8.15 -7.73
N VAL A 114 6.23 -8.53 -8.34
CA VAL A 114 6.39 -8.49 -9.80
C VAL A 114 5.52 -9.55 -10.49
N ASN A 115 5.44 -10.75 -9.94
CA ASN A 115 4.56 -11.78 -10.49
C ASN A 115 3.15 -11.68 -9.90
N GLU A 116 2.18 -12.24 -10.63
CA GLU A 116 0.86 -12.51 -10.06
C GLU A 116 1.00 -13.29 -8.75
N ARG A 117 0.19 -12.94 -7.76
CA ARG A 117 0.23 -13.62 -6.48
C ARG A 117 -1.13 -13.64 -5.83
N GLU A 118 -1.55 -14.84 -5.47
CA GLU A 118 -2.70 -15.03 -4.60
C GLU A 118 -2.23 -14.95 -3.14
N PHE A 119 -2.67 -13.90 -2.43
CA PHE A 119 -2.36 -13.74 -1.01
C PHE A 119 -3.33 -14.59 -0.18
N THR A 120 -2.78 -15.40 0.71
CA THR A 120 -3.54 -16.24 1.64
C THR A 120 -4.25 -15.41 2.70
N GLU A 121 -5.26 -15.99 3.34
CA GLU A 121 -5.93 -15.32 4.47
C GLU A 121 -4.97 -15.01 5.62
N GLU A 122 -3.96 -15.85 5.84
CA GLU A 122 -2.95 -15.64 6.87
C GLU A 122 -2.09 -14.43 6.56
N GLU A 123 -1.62 -14.29 5.31
CA GLU A 123 -0.87 -13.11 4.87
C GLU A 123 -1.70 -11.83 4.96
N ILE A 124 -2.99 -11.89 4.60
CA ILE A 124 -3.89 -10.75 4.74
C ILE A 124 -4.03 -10.34 6.21
N LYS A 125 -4.23 -11.31 7.12
CA LYS A 125 -4.31 -11.08 8.57
C LYS A 125 -3.00 -10.51 9.11
N ASP A 126 -1.87 -11.00 8.65
CA ASP A 126 -0.56 -10.53 9.04
C ASP A 126 -0.32 -9.08 8.62
N LEU A 127 -0.70 -8.68 7.41
CA LEU A 127 -0.52 -7.30 6.97
C LEU A 127 -1.46 -6.36 7.76
N VAL A 128 -2.69 -6.78 8.04
CA VAL A 128 -3.62 -6.03 8.90
C VAL A 128 -3.05 -5.87 10.31
N LYS A 129 -2.42 -6.90 10.87
CA LYS A 129 -1.76 -6.80 12.18
C LYS A 129 -0.64 -5.76 12.17
N ILE A 130 0.24 -5.81 11.16
CA ILE A 130 1.31 -4.82 10.98
C ILE A 130 0.74 -3.41 10.79
N ALA A 131 -0.34 -3.27 10.03
CA ALA A 131 -1.04 -2.00 9.85
C ALA A 131 -1.55 -1.43 11.17
N ASN A 132 -2.10 -2.27 12.05
CA ASN A 132 -2.55 -1.84 13.38
C ASN A 132 -1.38 -1.42 14.27
N ASP A 133 -0.25 -2.13 14.21
CA ASP A 133 0.95 -1.79 14.99
C ASP A 133 1.56 -0.44 14.54
N LEU A 134 1.44 -0.11 13.25
CA LEU A 134 1.84 1.18 12.67
C LEU A 134 1.04 2.37 13.20
N ALA A 135 -0.20 2.17 13.65
CA ALA A 135 -1.08 3.25 14.07
C ALA A 135 -0.53 4.09 15.23
N ASN A 136 0.26 3.46 16.12
CA ASN A 136 0.89 4.14 17.25
C ASN A 136 2.09 5.01 16.85
N LYS A 137 2.56 4.87 15.61
CA LYS A 137 3.71 5.60 15.07
C LYS A 137 3.30 6.75 14.15
N LEU A 138 2.09 6.70 13.59
CA LEU A 138 1.50 7.69 12.66
C LEU A 138 0.95 8.96 13.31
#